data_AF-A0A6L8RL13-F1
#
_entry.id   AF-A0A6L8RL13-F1
#
_cell.length_a   1.000
_cell.length_b   1.000
_cell.length_c   1.000
_cell.angle_alpha   90.00
_cell.angle_beta   90.00
_cell.angle_gamma   90.00
#
_symmetry.space_group_name_H-M   'P 1'
#
loop_
_entity.id
_entity.type
_entity.pdbx_description
1 polymer ?
#
loop_
_entity_poly.entity_id
_entity_poly.type
_entity_poly.pdbx_seq_one_letter_code
_entity_poly.pdbx_strand_id
1 'polypeptide(L)'
;MASRGCASNKIAGALIAVVVFAAAVTLMRVYVAGEHGAQGKTAAQVSLNDCAAVPVAVKLIEDGEARTAYETDDDELVASTFAALDGCTVGDAVDERTSDAGRTLVFVYTDGSEQSVELEGKNIVLDKTAYRLNGADELWRQLAAIKNS
;
A
#
# COMPACT_ATOMS: atom_id res chain seq x y z
N MET A 1 7.20 59.85 25.10
CA MET A 1 8.37 59.24 25.78
C MET A 1 8.49 57.81 25.27
N ALA A 2 9.66 57.49 24.70
CA ALA A 2 10.23 56.18 24.42
C ALA A 2 9.38 55.08 23.72
N SER A 3 9.83 54.77 22.52
CA SER A 3 9.78 53.46 21.87
C SER A 3 10.53 52.37 22.67
N ARG A 4 10.15 51.11 22.39
CA ARG A 4 10.91 49.83 22.43
C ARG A 4 9.94 48.71 22.87
N GLY A 5 9.81 47.56 22.22
CA GLY A 5 10.54 46.95 21.11
C GLY A 5 10.39 45.42 21.23
N CYS A 6 10.39 44.73 20.09
CA CYS A 6 10.61 43.28 19.91
C CYS A 6 9.53 42.34 20.51
N ALA A 7 9.17 41.20 19.92
CA ALA A 7 9.92 40.32 19.02
C ALA A 7 9.00 39.59 18.02
N SER A 8 9.56 39.36 16.84
CA SER A 8 9.11 38.39 15.86
C SER A 8 9.47 36.99 16.33
N ASN A 9 8.50 36.11 16.56
CA ASN A 9 8.77 34.68 16.77
C ASN A 9 7.93 33.86 15.78
N LYS A 10 8.58 33.56 14.66
CA LYS A 10 8.28 32.47 13.73
C LYS A 10 8.54 31.15 14.46
N ILE A 11 7.49 30.40 14.75
CA ILE A 11 7.53 29.03 15.29
C ILE A 11 6.13 28.46 15.04
N ALA A 12 5.93 27.26 14.56
CA ALA A 12 6.73 26.22 13.92
C ALA A 12 5.67 25.22 13.45
N GLY A 13 5.98 24.44 12.42
CA GLY A 13 5.08 23.42 11.88
C GLY A 13 4.43 22.62 13.00
N ALA A 14 3.10 22.52 12.94
CA ALA A 14 2.37 21.55 13.73
C ALA A 14 2.80 20.18 13.23
N LEU A 15 3.79 19.59 13.91
CA LEU A 15 4.12 18.17 13.85
C LEU A 15 2.85 17.43 14.25
N ILE A 16 2.08 16.97 13.27
CA ILE A 16 1.07 15.95 13.48
C ILE A 16 1.87 14.70 13.85
N ALA A 17 1.86 14.39 15.14
CA ALA A 17 2.37 13.13 15.64
C ALA A 17 1.55 12.01 14.98
N VAL A 18 2.09 11.43 13.92
CA VAL A 18 1.57 10.19 13.35
C VAL A 18 1.86 9.10 14.36
N VAL A 19 0.90 8.89 15.26
CA VAL A 19 0.89 7.74 16.14
C VAL A 19 0.60 6.53 15.26
N VAL A 20 1.66 5.89 14.77
CA VAL A 20 1.57 4.59 14.09
C VAL A 20 1.20 3.56 15.14
N PHE A 21 -0.10 3.34 15.34
CA PHE A 21 -0.58 2.10 15.93
C PHE A 21 -0.32 1.00 14.91
N ALA A 22 0.86 0.38 14.98
CA ALA A 22 1.11 -0.92 14.38
C ALA A 22 0.30 -1.98 15.15
N ALA A 23 -1.02 -1.94 15.00
CA ALA A 23 -1.87 -3.05 15.39
C ALA A 23 -1.70 -4.12 14.31
N ALA A 24 -0.92 -5.14 14.62
CA ALA A 24 -0.85 -6.37 13.85
C ALA A 24 -2.25 -7.00 13.77
N VAL A 25 -3.02 -6.65 12.74
CA VAL A 25 -4.25 -7.37 12.40
C VAL A 25 -3.82 -8.61 11.63
N THR A 26 -3.43 -9.65 12.37
CA THR A 26 -3.27 -11.00 11.83
C THR A 26 -4.67 -11.54 11.52
N LEU A 27 -5.23 -11.17 10.36
CA LEU A 27 -6.48 -11.76 9.90
C LEU A 27 -6.16 -13.14 9.30
N MET A 28 -6.43 -14.17 10.09
CA MET A 28 -6.35 -15.58 9.70
C MET A 28 -7.32 -15.84 8.54
N ARG A 29 -6.80 -15.84 7.31
CA ARG A 29 -7.55 -16.24 6.11
C ARG A 29 -7.74 -17.75 6.17
N VAL A 30 -8.99 -18.20 6.21
CA VAL A 30 -9.34 -19.59 5.87
C VAL A 30 -9.25 -19.68 4.34
N TYR A 31 -8.04 -19.90 3.83
CA TYR A 31 -7.85 -20.33 2.45
C TYR A 31 -8.43 -21.74 2.34
N VAL A 32 -9.56 -21.87 1.66
CA VAL A 32 -9.98 -23.17 1.14
C VAL A 32 -8.92 -23.57 0.13
N ALA A 33 -7.99 -24.40 0.57
CA ALA A 33 -6.98 -25.03 -0.26
C ALA A 33 -7.71 -25.84 -1.34
N GLY A 34 -7.72 -25.28 -2.55
CA GLY A 34 -8.16 -25.94 -3.77
C GLY A 34 -7.19 -25.55 -4.86
N GLU A 35 -6.51 -26.55 -5.41
CA GLU A 35 -5.76 -26.48 -6.66
C GLU A 35 -6.48 -25.55 -7.67
N HIS A 36 -5.75 -24.63 -8.31
CA HIS A 36 -6.29 -23.69 -9.32
C HIS A 36 -7.28 -22.59 -8.87
N GLY A 37 -7.37 -22.20 -7.59
CA GLY A 37 -8.37 -21.20 -7.13
C GLY A 37 -8.15 -19.71 -7.48
N ALA A 38 -6.99 -19.32 -8.03
CA ALA A 38 -6.63 -17.91 -8.29
C ALA A 38 -6.63 -17.52 -9.79
N GLN A 39 -6.71 -18.47 -10.71
CA GLN A 39 -6.73 -18.16 -12.14
C GLN A 39 -8.02 -17.44 -12.53
N GLY A 40 -7.90 -16.25 -13.12
CA GLY A 40 -9.02 -15.42 -13.58
C GLY A 40 -9.55 -14.40 -12.57
N LYS A 41 -8.98 -14.31 -11.36
CA LYS A 41 -9.27 -13.24 -10.40
C LYS A 41 -8.22 -12.14 -10.46
N THR A 42 -8.65 -10.90 -10.18
CA THR A 42 -7.75 -9.75 -10.08
C THR A 42 -6.96 -9.79 -8.77
N ALA A 43 -5.81 -9.14 -8.73
CA ALA A 43 -5.01 -9.05 -7.51
C ALA A 43 -5.78 -8.36 -6.38
N ALA A 44 -6.59 -7.36 -6.70
CA ALA A 44 -7.50 -6.72 -5.76
C ALA A 44 -8.54 -7.73 -5.23
N GLN A 45 -9.20 -8.52 -6.08
CA GLN A 45 -10.19 -9.53 -5.63
C GLN A 45 -9.60 -10.61 -4.73
N VAL A 46 -8.33 -10.96 -4.93
CA VAL A 46 -7.65 -11.99 -4.14
C VAL A 46 -7.13 -11.42 -2.81
N SER A 47 -6.68 -10.16 -2.81
CA SER A 47 -6.00 -9.54 -1.67
C SER A 47 -6.92 -8.66 -0.81
N LEU A 48 -7.93 -8.02 -1.40
CA LEU A 48 -8.83 -7.05 -0.77
C LEU A 48 -10.20 -7.70 -0.52
N ASN A 49 -10.74 -7.51 0.69
CA ASN A 49 -11.98 -8.19 1.11
C ASN A 49 -13.22 -7.60 0.43
N ASP A 50 -13.16 -6.33 0.04
CA ASP A 50 -14.22 -5.64 -0.68
C ASP A 50 -13.60 -4.80 -1.79
N CYS A 51 -13.34 -5.41 -2.95
CA CYS A 51 -12.75 -4.72 -4.10
C CYS A 51 -13.74 -3.75 -4.79
N ALA A 52 -14.99 -3.66 -4.34
CA ALA A 52 -15.95 -2.67 -4.84
C ALA A 52 -15.90 -1.36 -4.05
N ALA A 53 -15.37 -1.40 -2.82
CA ALA A 53 -15.12 -0.20 -2.03
C ALA A 53 -13.99 0.62 -2.67
N VAL A 54 -14.20 1.94 -2.78
CA VAL A 54 -13.19 2.86 -3.30
C VAL A 54 -12.36 3.38 -2.12
N PRO A 55 -11.03 3.21 -2.12
CA PRO A 55 -10.18 3.76 -1.08
C PRO A 55 -10.08 5.28 -1.18
N VAL A 56 -9.84 5.93 -0.04
CA VAL A 56 -9.69 7.39 0.10
C VAL A 56 -8.24 7.82 0.32
N ALA A 57 -7.35 6.88 0.67
CA ALA A 57 -5.92 7.12 0.77
C ALA A 57 -5.16 5.82 0.50
N VAL A 58 -3.88 5.96 0.11
CA VAL A 58 -2.98 4.83 -0.08
C VAL A 58 -1.63 5.10 0.56
N LYS A 59 -1.09 4.08 1.25
CA LYS A 59 0.23 4.11 1.88
C LYS A 59 1.12 3.04 1.24
N LEU A 60 2.31 3.43 0.80
CA LEU A 60 3.36 2.52 0.35
C LEU A 60 4.43 2.40 1.44
N ILE A 61 4.61 1.21 1.97
CA ILE A 61 5.64 0.88 2.96
C ILE A 61 6.73 0.06 2.28
N GLU A 62 7.99 0.45 2.40
CA GLU A 62 9.15 -0.32 1.93
C GLU A 62 9.95 -0.81 3.15
N ASP A 63 10.06 -2.13 3.31
CA ASP A 63 10.78 -2.80 4.40
C ASP A 63 12.20 -3.18 3.96
N GLY A 64 12.97 -2.19 3.50
CA GLY A 64 14.40 -2.32 3.19
C GLY A 64 15.29 -2.20 4.42
N GLU A 65 16.51 -1.65 4.27
CA GLU A 65 17.44 -1.43 5.41
C GLU A 65 16.82 -0.58 6.53
N ALA A 66 16.03 0.42 6.15
CA ALA A 66 15.16 1.18 7.05
C ALA A 66 13.73 1.17 6.50
N ARG A 67 12.77 0.88 7.38
CA ARG A 67 11.36 0.95 7.04
C ARG A 67 10.98 2.38 6.68
N THR A 68 10.51 2.58 5.46
CA THR A 68 10.09 3.88 4.94
C THR A 68 8.62 3.81 4.53
N ALA A 69 7.82 4.82 4.84
CA ALA A 69 6.42 4.91 4.45
C ALA A 69 6.17 6.20 3.67
N TYR A 70 5.41 6.07 2.58
CA TYR A 70 4.92 7.17 1.74
C TYR A 70 3.40 7.10 1.73
N GLU A 71 2.72 8.23 1.81
CA GLU A 71 1.26 8.29 1.91
C GLU A 71 0.72 9.41 1.02
N THR A 72 -0.40 9.15 0.38
CA THR A 72 -1.13 10.14 -0.42
C THR A 72 -2.63 9.94 -0.27
N ASP A 73 -3.34 11.07 -0.22
CA ASP A 73 -4.79 11.20 -0.27
C ASP A 73 -5.25 11.90 -1.56
N ASP A 74 -4.36 12.02 -2.55
CA ASP A 74 -4.71 12.54 -3.87
C ASP A 74 -5.69 11.59 -4.59
N ASP A 75 -6.91 12.05 -4.82
CA ASP A 75 -8.01 11.24 -5.35
C ASP A 75 -7.63 10.54 -6.68
N GLU A 76 -6.90 11.21 -7.57
CA GLU A 76 -6.51 10.66 -8.88
C GLU A 76 -5.45 9.57 -8.72
N LEU A 77 -4.44 9.79 -7.87
CA LEU A 77 -3.38 8.83 -7.59
C LEU A 77 -3.89 7.62 -6.81
N VAL A 78 -4.78 7.82 -5.84
CA VAL A 78 -5.44 6.74 -5.08
C VAL A 78 -6.28 5.88 -6.02
N ALA A 79 -7.14 6.49 -6.83
CA ALA A 79 -8.01 5.77 -7.75
C ALA A 79 -7.22 5.03 -8.84
N SER A 80 -6.20 5.66 -9.42
CA SER A 80 -5.36 5.03 -10.44
C SER A 80 -4.49 3.90 -9.88
N THR A 81 -3.99 4.02 -8.65
CA THR A 81 -3.26 2.94 -7.97
C THR A 81 -4.18 1.74 -7.72
N PHE A 82 -5.39 1.97 -7.23
CA PHE A 82 -6.37 0.91 -7.00
C PHE A 82 -6.78 0.22 -8.30
N ALA A 83 -7.09 1.00 -9.34
CA ALA A 83 -7.44 0.47 -10.66
C ALA A 83 -6.28 -0.30 -11.30
N ALA A 84 -5.03 0.14 -11.10
CA ALA A 84 -3.85 -0.58 -11.58
C ALA A 84 -3.68 -1.93 -10.88
N LEU A 85 -3.95 -1.99 -9.57
CA LEU A 85 -3.95 -3.25 -8.83
C LEU A 85 -5.09 -4.19 -9.29
N ASP A 86 -6.31 -3.66 -9.48
CA ASP A 86 -7.43 -4.44 -9.99
C ASP A 86 -7.22 -4.89 -11.45
N GLY A 87 -6.47 -4.12 -12.25
CA GLY A 87 -6.06 -4.54 -13.59
C GLY A 87 -5.03 -5.68 -13.60
N CYS A 88 -4.38 -5.97 -12.46
CA CYS A 88 -3.41 -7.05 -12.37
C CYS A 88 -4.08 -8.41 -12.18
N THR A 89 -3.50 -9.46 -12.76
CA THR A 89 -3.93 -10.84 -12.54
C THR A 89 -2.85 -11.65 -11.85
N VAL A 90 -3.26 -12.54 -10.94
CA VAL A 90 -2.36 -13.44 -10.23
C VAL A 90 -2.01 -14.61 -11.15
N GLY A 91 -0.71 -14.77 -11.44
CA GLY A 91 -0.15 -15.86 -12.24
C GLY A 91 0.36 -17.01 -11.40
N ASP A 92 1.32 -17.75 -11.95
CA ASP A 92 1.92 -18.91 -11.28
C ASP A 92 2.71 -18.52 -10.03
N ALA A 93 2.76 -19.45 -9.07
CA ALA A 93 3.64 -19.35 -7.92
C ALA A 93 5.10 -19.28 -8.39
N VAL A 94 5.89 -18.44 -7.72
CA VAL A 94 7.32 -18.30 -7.98
C VAL A 94 8.09 -18.68 -6.72
N ASP A 95 9.11 -19.52 -6.91
CA ASP A 95 10.00 -19.97 -5.82
C ASP A 95 11.02 -18.88 -5.44
N GLU A 96 11.27 -17.94 -6.37
CA GLU A 96 12.28 -16.92 -6.19
C GLU A 96 11.73 -15.70 -5.45
N ARG A 97 12.18 -15.56 -4.20
CA ARG A 97 12.16 -14.30 -3.45
C ARG A 97 13.23 -13.37 -4.00
N THR A 98 12.90 -12.67 -5.09
CA THR A 98 13.89 -11.89 -5.85
C THR A 98 14.23 -10.54 -5.21
N SER A 99 13.70 -10.19 -4.03
CA SER A 99 13.92 -8.86 -3.44
C SER A 99 14.21 -8.91 -1.93
N ASP A 100 15.32 -8.28 -1.54
CA ASP A 100 15.70 -8.07 -0.13
C ASP A 100 14.82 -7.05 0.59
N ALA A 101 13.92 -6.34 -0.12
CA ALA A 101 13.02 -5.35 0.44
C ALA A 101 11.57 -5.67 0.05
N GLY A 102 10.78 -6.08 1.04
CA GLY A 102 9.33 -6.22 0.91
C GLY A 102 8.66 -4.85 0.73
N ARG A 103 7.53 -4.83 0.04
CA ARG A 103 6.66 -3.65 -0.04
C ARG A 103 5.27 -4.01 0.45
N THR A 104 4.66 -3.12 1.20
CA THR A 104 3.26 -3.25 1.60
C THR A 104 2.48 -2.05 1.09
N LEU A 105 1.45 -2.31 0.30
CA LEU A 105 0.49 -1.29 -0.13
C LEU A 105 -0.72 -1.35 0.80
N VAL A 106 -1.05 -0.26 1.48
CA VAL A 106 -2.19 -0.18 2.41
C VAL A 106 -3.21 0.80 1.86
N PHE A 107 -4.42 0.33 1.61
CA PHE A 107 -5.57 1.14 1.21
C PHE A 107 -6.41 1.48 2.43
N VAL A 108 -6.70 2.77 2.60
CA VAL A 108 -7.58 3.29 3.66
C VAL A 108 -8.94 3.61 3.05
N TYR A 109 -10.02 3.21 3.73
CA TYR A 109 -11.38 3.46 3.28
C TYR A 109 -12.08 4.51 4.15
N THR A 110 -13.21 5.03 3.68
CA THR A 110 -13.99 6.08 4.36
C THR A 110 -14.45 5.70 5.77
N ASP A 111 -14.64 4.40 6.04
CA ASP A 111 -15.00 3.88 7.36
C ASP A 111 -13.80 3.75 8.32
N GLY A 112 -12.61 4.14 7.86
CA GLY A 112 -11.34 4.02 8.59
C GLY A 112 -10.75 2.62 8.58
N SER A 113 -11.35 1.67 7.85
CA SER A 113 -10.75 0.34 7.67
C SER A 113 -9.52 0.43 6.77
N GLU A 114 -8.56 -0.46 7.02
CA GLU A 114 -7.35 -0.58 6.21
C GLU A 114 -7.27 -2.00 5.63
N GLN A 115 -6.88 -2.10 4.36
CA GLN A 115 -6.59 -3.37 3.72
C GLN A 115 -5.23 -3.31 3.03
N SER A 116 -4.42 -4.34 3.25
CA SER A 116 -3.04 -4.39 2.78
C SER A 116 -2.82 -5.42 1.68
N VAL A 117 -1.88 -5.11 0.78
CA VAL A 117 -1.35 -6.00 -0.23
C VAL A 117 0.15 -6.10 -0.04
N GLU A 118 0.64 -7.32 0.17
CA GLU A 118 2.07 -7.60 0.29
C GLU A 118 2.66 -7.86 -1.09
N LEU A 119 3.78 -7.22 -1.38
CA LEU A 119 4.50 -7.28 -2.63
C LEU A 119 5.97 -7.58 -2.35
N GLU A 120 6.56 -8.46 -3.15
CA GLU A 120 7.99 -8.78 -3.05
C GLU A 120 8.61 -8.78 -4.44
N GLY A 121 9.60 -7.90 -4.66
CA GLY A 121 10.11 -7.65 -6.00
C GLY A 121 9.01 -7.15 -6.93
N LYS A 122 8.63 -7.98 -7.91
CA LYS A 122 7.53 -7.74 -8.86
C LYS A 122 6.35 -8.72 -8.69
N ASN A 123 6.28 -9.39 -7.55
CA ASN A 123 5.32 -10.44 -7.26
C ASN A 123 4.35 -10.00 -6.15
N ILE A 124 3.15 -10.56 -6.15
CA ILE A 124 2.22 -10.45 -5.02
C ILE A 124 2.46 -11.61 -4.06
N VAL A 125 2.44 -11.32 -2.75
CA VAL A 125 2.59 -12.33 -1.71
C VAL A 125 1.22 -12.64 -1.13
N LEU A 126 0.83 -13.92 -1.22
CA LEU A 126 -0.42 -14.43 -0.68
C LEU A 126 -0.10 -15.64 0.19
N ASP A 127 -0.51 -15.60 1.46
CA ASP A 127 -0.23 -16.66 2.45
C ASP A 127 1.25 -17.10 2.45
N LYS A 128 2.16 -16.12 2.42
CA LYS A 128 3.63 -16.29 2.38
C LYS A 128 4.20 -16.89 1.08
N THR A 129 3.36 -17.24 0.11
CA THR A 129 3.78 -17.67 -1.22
C THR A 129 3.78 -16.48 -2.18
N ALA A 130 4.86 -16.31 -2.94
CA ALA A 130 4.95 -15.30 -3.99
C ALA A 130 4.31 -15.82 -5.28
N TYR A 131 3.54 -14.97 -5.95
CA TYR A 131 2.91 -15.24 -7.24
C TYR A 131 3.27 -14.15 -8.23
N ARG A 132 3.50 -14.53 -9.48
CA ARG A 132 3.73 -13.56 -10.55
C ARG A 132 2.53 -12.62 -10.66
N LEU A 133 2.78 -11.33 -10.74
CA LEU A 133 1.75 -10.32 -10.98
C LEU A 133 1.78 -9.92 -12.46
N ASN A 134 0.79 -10.35 -13.24
CA ASN A 134 0.71 -10.06 -14.67
C ASN A 134 0.01 -8.72 -14.90
N GLY A 135 0.47 -7.93 -15.89
CA GLY A 135 -0.09 -6.62 -16.21
C GLY A 135 0.33 -5.48 -15.26
N ALA A 136 1.34 -5.72 -14.42
CA ALA A 136 1.70 -4.85 -13.31
C ALA A 136 2.50 -3.58 -13.66
N ASP A 137 2.81 -3.32 -14.93
CA ASP A 137 3.64 -2.16 -15.31
C ASP A 137 3.02 -0.83 -14.86
N GLU A 138 1.69 -0.70 -14.97
CA GLU A 138 0.99 0.49 -14.50
C GLU A 138 1.01 0.60 -12.98
N LEU A 139 0.82 -0.51 -12.26
CA LEU A 139 0.92 -0.54 -10.81
C LEU A 139 2.30 -0.03 -10.36
N TRP A 140 3.39 -0.54 -10.96
CA TRP A 140 4.74 -0.09 -10.65
C TRP A 140 4.98 1.40 -10.93
N ARG A 141 4.35 1.95 -11.97
CA ARG A 141 4.39 3.40 -12.23
C ARG A 141 3.69 4.19 -11.13
N GLN A 142 2.51 3.76 -10.70
CA GLN A 142 1.76 4.44 -9.64
C GLN A 142 2.49 4.37 -8.29
N LEU A 143 3.12 3.23 -7.96
CA LEU A 143 3.94 3.11 -6.76
C LEU A 143 5.13 4.10 -6.77
N ALA A 144 5.74 4.32 -7.94
CA ALA A 144 6.78 5.33 -8.07
C ALA A 144 6.22 6.75 -7.93
N ALA A 145 5.01 7.02 -8.40
CA ALA A 145 4.35 8.32 -8.25
C ALA A 145 4.04 8.64 -6.77
N ILE A 146 3.57 7.67 -5.98
CA ILE A 146 3.33 7.83 -4.53
C ILE A 146 4.60 8.27 -3.78
N LYS A 147 5.79 7.83 -4.24
CA LYS A 147 7.06 8.24 -3.62
C LYS A 147 7.44 9.70 -3.90
N ASN A 148 6.82 10.31 -4.91
CA ASN A 148 7.12 11.66 -5.38
C ASN A 148 5.95 12.64 -5.15
N SER A 149 4.84 12.18 -4.56
CA SER A 149 3.67 13.02 -4.22
C SER A 149 3.92 13.90 -3.01
#